data_AF-A0A354YZL9-F1
#
_entry.id   AF-A0A354YZL9-F1
#
_cell.length_a   1.000
_cell.length_b   1.000
_cell.length_c   1.000
_cell.angle_alpha   90.00
_cell.angle_beta   90.00
_cell.angle_gamma   90.00
#
_symmetry.space_group_name_H-M   'P 1'
#
loop_
_entity.id
_entity.type
_entity.pdbx_description
1 polymer ?
#
loop_
_entity_poly.entity_id
_entity_poly.type
_entity_poly.pdbx_seq_one_letter_code
_entity_poly.pdbx_strand_id
1 'polypeptide(L)' 'MDNRLEEIKNKVNAGERLSREDGIYLYQSNDLLAIGEMARNKKLSVSGRRVYFNINRHINLTNICVSRCRFCAFG' A
#
# COMPACT_ATOMS: atom_id res chain seq x y z
N MET A 1 17.96 -13.43 0.32
CA MET A 1 17.49 -12.04 0.54
C MET A 1 18.69 -11.13 0.49
N ASP A 2 18.58 -10.01 -0.23
CA ASP A 2 19.56 -8.92 -0.16
C ASP A 2 19.58 -8.35 1.28
N ASN A 3 20.75 -7.97 1.77
CA ASN A 3 20.99 -7.49 3.13
C ASN A 3 20.04 -6.32 3.48
N ARG A 4 19.77 -5.45 2.51
CA ARG A 4 18.88 -4.30 2.71
C ARG A 4 17.42 -4.69 2.94
N LEU A 5 16.94 -5.74 2.27
CA LEU A 5 15.57 -6.22 2.47
C LEU A 5 15.39 -6.85 3.85
N GLU A 6 16.42 -7.52 4.37
CA GLU A 6 16.43 -8.10 5.70
C GLU A 6 16.40 -7.01 6.80
N GLU A 7 17.16 -5.92 6.64
CA GLU A 7 17.09 -4.76 7.53
C GLU A 7 15.66 -4.18 7.60
N ILE A 8 15.00 -4.06 6.45
CA ILE A 8 13.63 -3.57 6.39
C ILE A 8 12.67 -4.57 7.05
N LYS A 9 12.86 -5.87 6.84
CA LYS A 9 12.06 -6.93 7.49
C LYS A 9 12.17 -6.84 9.01
N ASN A 10 13.36 -6.60 9.54
CA ASN A 10 13.59 -6.42 10.98
C ASN A 10 12.86 -5.20 11.53
N LYS A 11 12.92 -4.05 10.85
CA LYS A 11 12.14 -2.85 11.22
C LYS A 11 10.64 -3.13 11.26
N VAL A 12 10.11 -3.82 10.23
CA VAL A 12 8.69 -4.17 10.16
C VAL A 12 8.29 -5.07 11.33
N ASN A 13 9.10 -6.09 11.65
CA ASN A 13 8.86 -7.00 12.76
C ASN A 13 8.95 -6.31 14.13
N ALA A 14 9.85 -5.33 14.27
CA ALA A 14 9.97 -4.49 15.46
C ALA A 14 8.84 -3.44 15.59
N GLY A 15 7.98 -3.30 14.56
CA GLY A 15 6.92 -2.29 14.55
C GLY A 15 7.43 -0.87 14.31
N GLU A 16 8.66 -0.73 13.85
CA GLU A 16 9.29 0.56 13.56
C GLU A 16 8.74 1.18 12.27
N ARG A 17 8.75 2.51 12.20
CA ARG A 17 8.34 3.24 11.01
C ARG A 17 9.44 3.18 9.95
N LEU A 18 9.09 2.69 8.75
CA LEU A 18 10.00 2.71 7.60
C LEU A 18 10.29 4.14 7.14
N SER A 19 11.54 4.38 6.73
CA SER A 19 11.95 5.67 6.15
C SER A 19 11.48 5.81 4.70
N ARG A 20 11.67 7.00 4.13
CA ARG A 20 11.39 7.24 2.70
C ARG A 20 12.28 6.37 1.81
N GLU A 21 13.54 6.21 2.19
CA GLU A 21 14.56 5.43 1.46
C GLU A 21 14.22 3.93 1.51
N ASP A 22 13.73 3.44 2.65
CA ASP A 22 13.20 2.07 2.76
C ASP A 22 12.04 1.87 1.77
N GLY A 23 11.12 2.83 1.68
CA GLY A 23 10.01 2.81 0.73
C GLY A 23 10.47 2.80 -0.74
N ILE A 24 11.45 3.64 -1.10
CA ILE A 24 12.01 3.68 -2.46
C ILE A 24 12.66 2.34 -2.82
N TYR A 25 13.43 1.76 -1.90
CA TYR A 25 14.05 0.45 -2.10
C TYR A 25 12.99 -0.64 -2.32
N LEU A 26 11.93 -0.67 -1.50
CA LEU A 26 10.82 -1.63 -1.67
C LEU A 26 10.13 -1.49 -3.03
N TYR A 27 9.94 -0.26 -3.52
CA TYR A 27 9.38 0.01 -4.85
C TYR A 27 10.25 -0.52 -5.99
N GLN A 28 11.57 -0.60 -5.80
CA GLN A 28 12.53 -1.06 -6.80
C GLN A 28 12.85 -2.55 -6.70
N SER A 29 12.45 -3.21 -5.61
CA SER A 29 12.71 -4.63 -5.37
C SER A 29 11.78 -5.53 -6.19
N ASN A 30 12.34 -6.60 -6.74
CA ASN A 30 11.59 -7.63 -7.46
C ASN A 30 11.15 -8.80 -6.58
N ASP A 31 11.50 -8.80 -5.28
CA ASP A 31 11.11 -9.86 -4.35
C ASP A 31 9.70 -9.60 -3.80
N LEU A 32 8.70 -9.75 -4.68
CA LEU A 32 7.30 -9.49 -4.37
C LEU A 32 6.78 -10.40 -3.24
N LEU A 33 7.27 -11.63 -3.15
CA LEU A 33 6.83 -12.59 -2.12
C LEU A 33 7.30 -12.17 -0.74
N ALA A 34 8.55 -11.77 -0.59
CA ALA A 34 9.07 -11.22 0.67
C ALA A 34 8.30 -9.96 1.11
N ILE A 35 8.04 -9.05 0.18
CA ILE A 35 7.27 -7.82 0.46
C ILE A 35 5.84 -8.18 0.87
N GLY A 36 5.21 -9.11 0.15
CA GLY A 36 3.87 -9.60 0.44
C GLY A 36 3.76 -10.27 1.82
N GLU A 37 4.77 -11.05 2.23
CA GLU A 37 4.85 -11.67 3.55
C GLU A 37 4.89 -10.59 4.66
N MET A 38 5.79 -9.61 4.55
CA MET A 38 5.90 -8.51 5.51
C MET A 38 4.59 -7.71 5.60
N ALA A 39 3.99 -7.36 4.45
CA ALA A 39 2.72 -6.64 4.40
C ALA A 39 1.57 -7.45 5.02
N ARG A 40 1.53 -8.77 4.77
CA ARG A 40 0.54 -9.67 5.35
C ARG A 40 0.67 -9.73 6.87
N ASN A 41 1.89 -9.88 7.39
CA ASN A 41 2.14 -9.91 8.84
C ASN A 41 1.67 -8.62 9.51
N LYS A 42 2.00 -7.46 8.91
CA LYS A 42 1.51 -6.17 9.41
C LYS A 42 -0.02 -6.08 9.37
N LYS A 43 -0.68 -6.49 8.27
CA LYS A 43 -2.14 -6.50 8.16
C LYS A 43 -2.79 -7.35 9.24
N LEU A 44 -2.25 -8.55 9.49
CA LEU A 44 -2.72 -9.48 10.52
C LEU A 44 -2.57 -8.89 11.93
N SER A 45 -1.49 -8.16 12.22
CA SER A 45 -1.31 -7.49 13.52
C SER A 45 -2.38 -6.44 13.81
N VAL A 46 -2.92 -5.78 12.77
CA VAL A 46 -3.90 -4.69 12.93
C VAL A 46 -5.34 -5.22 12.96
N SER A 47 -5.68 -6.14 12.06
CA SER A 47 -7.08 -6.54 11.82
C SER A 47 -7.32 -8.05 11.94
N GLY A 48 -6.27 -8.84 12.18
CA GLY A 48 -6.32 -10.30 12.07
C GLY A 48 -6.78 -10.73 10.69
N ARG A 49 -7.55 -11.82 10.62
CA ARG A 49 -8.11 -12.34 9.37
C ARG A 49 -9.38 -11.62 8.89
N ARG A 50 -9.84 -10.58 9.60
CA ARG A 50 -11.06 -9.84 9.24
C ARG A 50 -10.87 -9.08 7.93
N VAL A 51 -11.92 -9.04 7.12
CA VAL A 51 -12.04 -8.22 5.91
C VAL A 51 -13.32 -7.43 6.07
N TYR A 52 -13.25 -6.12 5.88
CA TYR A 52 -14.36 -5.20 6.11
C TYR A 52 -14.92 -4.71 4.78
N PHE A 53 -16.23 -4.54 4.72
CA PHE A 53 -16.94 -3.94 3.59
C PHE A 53 -18.08 -3.07 4.11
N ASN A 54 -18.55 -2.13 3.31
CA ASN A 54 -19.74 -1.33 3.58
C ASN A 54 -20.65 -1.30 2.34
N ILE A 55 -21.92 -0.94 2.55
CA ILE A 55 -22.87 -0.69 1.46
C ILE A 55 -22.92 0.82 1.29
N ASN A 56 -22.37 1.31 0.17
CA ASN A 56 -22.31 2.74 -0.14
C ASN A 56 -23.10 3.04 -1.42
N ARG A 57 -23.73 4.22 -1.47
CA ARG A 57 -24.31 4.79 -2.69
C ARG A 57 -23.60 6.11 -2.98
N HIS A 58 -22.99 6.20 -4.15
CA HIS A 58 -22.34 7.41 -4.65
C HIS A 58 -23.21 8.04 -5.74
N ILE A 59 -23.61 9.31 -5.55
CA ILE A 59 -24.42 10.06 -6.54
C ILE A 59 -23.53 11.12 -7.18
N ASN A 60 -23.21 10.93 -8.45
CA ASN A 60 -22.51 11.93 -9.26
C ASN A 60 -23.55 12.83 -9.93
N LEU A 61 -23.75 14.04 -9.39
CA LEU A 61 -24.73 15.00 -9.93
C LEU A 61 -24.37 15.49 -11.33
N THR A 62 -23.09 15.52 -11.67
CA THR A 62 -22.57 15.81 -13.01
C THR A 62 -21.28 15.05 -13.25
N ASN A 63 -21.03 14.71 -14.51
CA ASN A 63 -19.76 14.21 -15.03
C ASN A 63 -19.07 15.22 -15.96
N ILE A 64 -19.55 16.46 -15.99
CA ILE A 64 -18.98 17.57 -16.75
C ILE A 64 -18.00 18.32 -15.85
N CYS A 65 -16.74 18.42 -16.27
CA CYS A 65 -15.70 19.11 -15.53
C CYS A 65 -14.98 20.14 -16.42
N VAL A 66 -14.64 21.30 -15.85
CA VAL A 66 -13.78 22.30 -16.51
C VAL A 66 -12.29 21.97 -16.41
N SER A 67 -11.95 21.02 -15.54
CA SER A 67 -10.60 20.48 -15.46
C SER A 67 -10.27 19.69 -16.72
N ARG A 68 -8.99 19.34 -16.89
CA ARG A 68 -8.49 18.54 -18.02
C ARG A 68 -7.48 17.50 -17.52
N CYS A 69 -7.88 16.73 -16.52
CA CYS A 69 -7.03 15.76 -15.85
C CYS A 69 -6.75 14.58 -16.81
N ARG A 70 -5.48 14.40 -17.19
CA ARG A 70 -5.05 13.37 -18.16
C ARG A 70 -5.46 11.92 -17.83
N PHE A 71 -5.74 11.66 -16.56
CA PHE A 71 -6.11 10.34 -16.04
C PHE A 71 -7.60 10.22 -15.70
N CYS A 72 -8.38 11.30 -15.79
CA CYS A 72 -9.78 11.32 -15.40
C CYS A 72 -10.68 11.22 -16.64
N ALA A 73 -11.76 10.44 -16.54
CA ALA A 73 -12.70 10.25 -17.64
C ALA A 73 -13.70 11.41 -17.83
N PHE A 74 -13.74 12.40 -16.92
CA PHE A 74 -14.71 13.51 -16.95
C PHE A 74 -14.21 14.78 -17.64
N GLY A 75 -13.02 14.72 -18.26
CA GLY A 75 -12.31 15.90 -18.74
C GLY A 75 -11.44 16.42 -17.63
#